data_AF-A0A1H9U3Y9-F1
#
_entry.id   AF-A0A1H9U3Y9-F1
#
_cell.length_a   1.000
_cell.length_b   1.000
_cell.length_c   1.000
_cell.angle_alpha   90.00
_cell.angle_beta   90.00
_cell.angle_gamma   90.00
#
_symmetry.space_group_name_H-M   'P 1'
#
loop_
_entity.id
_entity.type
_entity.pdbx_description
1 polymer ?
#
loop_
_entity_poly.entity_id
_entity_poly.type
_entity_poly.pdbx_seq_one_letter_code
_entity_poly.pdbx_strand_id
1 'polypeptide(L)'
;MDYRIKSEIAKCSLCHDAPCSKSCGIGESSKDYTKKIDIARIIRAMYFDNAILAASLLPDDYSERDSRELIYSCPRKVDIPLILKGLQDEKKKLENLSEIGGLKALDNVDISTDICGVKLENPFLLSSSVVASNYEMCERAFEMGWAGAAFKTICMMDIHEASPRFSAVKTATGKFYGFKNIEQLSDHSVEENMEVFKKLKEKFPNKVIIASIMGRDEQEWEYLAKRCTDAGADVIECNFSCPNMEARGTGSDVGQDPDTVERYTRATRRGTHLPILAKMTPNITDMRVPAIAAIRGGANGIAAINTIKSITGVNIDTLVALPAVHGSSMLGGYSGVAVKPIALRFISEMATCPDITGRKRECPEVQGCTSIPDITGCIREWPQVQESTSINDGIRHHISGMGGIETWRDGLEFILLGAGSLQVTTAVMEYGYRIIDDLISGLKIYMAQRGYTSVSQLIGAATDSIKENDEVERDTIVFPIIDQDKCIGCGRCYISCRDGGHQALVYSEENRSVRLNGGKCVGCQLCSLVCPVGAISQSKRVVRTK
;
A
#
# COMPACT_ATOMS: atom_id res chain seq x y z
N MET A 1 -1.00 4.35 -20.84
CA MET A 1 0.42 4.00 -21.04
C MET A 1 0.55 2.65 -21.71
N ASP A 2 1.26 2.59 -22.84
CA ASP A 2 1.56 1.39 -23.65
C ASP A 2 2.20 0.28 -22.79
N TYR A 3 1.82 -0.98 -23.04
CA TYR A 3 2.37 -2.14 -22.31
C TYR A 3 3.89 -2.27 -22.47
N ARG A 4 4.45 -1.88 -23.63
CA ARG A 4 5.88 -1.90 -23.90
C ARG A 4 6.62 -0.99 -22.93
N ILE A 5 6.08 0.20 -22.69
CA ILE A 5 6.63 1.19 -21.77
C ILE A 5 6.62 0.66 -20.33
N LYS A 6 5.50 0.08 -19.89
CA LYS A 6 5.41 -0.57 -18.58
C LYS A 6 6.43 -1.70 -18.43
N SER A 7 6.61 -2.50 -19.49
CA SER A 7 7.59 -3.59 -19.51
C SER A 7 9.02 -3.08 -19.40
N GLU A 8 9.37 -1.95 -20.03
CA GLU A 8 10.70 -1.35 -19.91
C GLU A 8 10.93 -0.76 -18.51
N ILE A 9 9.95 -0.04 -17.96
CA ILE A 9 10.02 0.50 -16.59
C ILE A 9 10.26 -0.62 -15.58
N ALA A 10 9.56 -1.76 -15.72
CA ALA A 10 9.69 -2.91 -14.83
C ALA A 10 11.08 -3.57 -14.84
N LYS A 11 11.91 -3.32 -15.87
CA LYS A 11 13.32 -3.77 -15.92
C LYS A 11 14.26 -2.87 -15.13
N CYS A 12 13.85 -1.63 -14.83
CA CYS A 12 14.68 -0.66 -14.14
C CYS A 12 14.99 -1.12 -12.71
N SER A 13 16.25 -1.01 -12.32
CA SER A 13 16.74 -1.38 -10.99
C SER A 13 16.73 -0.24 -9.98
N LEU A 14 16.26 0.96 -10.37
CA LEU A 14 16.20 2.15 -9.51
C LEU A 14 17.53 2.42 -8.77
N CYS A 15 18.63 2.51 -9.53
CA CYS A 15 19.98 2.68 -8.99
C CYS A 15 20.10 3.91 -8.08
N HIS A 16 20.84 3.80 -6.97
CA HIS A 16 21.09 4.92 -6.03
C HIS A 16 21.95 6.03 -6.65
N ASP A 17 22.89 5.66 -7.52
CA ASP A 17 23.80 6.57 -8.22
C ASP A 17 23.64 6.37 -9.74
N ALA A 18 22.48 6.75 -10.25
CA ALA A 18 21.99 6.29 -11.54
C ALA A 18 22.83 6.78 -12.73
N PRO A 19 23.43 5.88 -13.53
CA PRO A 19 24.22 6.27 -14.70
C PRO A 19 23.43 7.10 -15.72
N CYS A 20 22.13 6.79 -15.88
CA CYS A 20 21.28 7.50 -16.83
C CYS A 20 21.09 8.99 -16.50
N SER A 21 21.04 9.37 -15.22
CA SER A 21 21.00 10.79 -14.83
C SER A 21 22.36 11.47 -14.99
N LYS A 22 23.46 10.73 -14.86
CA LYS A 22 24.82 11.27 -15.07
C LYS A 22 25.15 11.52 -16.53
N SER A 23 24.70 10.62 -17.39
CA SER A 23 24.92 10.69 -18.84
C SER A 23 23.98 11.66 -19.55
N CYS A 24 22.93 12.16 -18.88
CA CYS A 24 21.99 13.12 -19.47
C CYS A 24 22.52 14.56 -19.33
N GLY A 25 23.17 15.07 -20.38
CA GLY A 25 23.39 16.51 -20.58
C GLY A 25 22.49 16.99 -21.72
N ILE A 26 21.70 18.05 -21.52
CA ILE A 26 21.10 18.78 -22.64
C ILE A 26 22.21 19.65 -23.25
N GLY A 27 22.37 19.58 -24.57
CA GLY A 27 23.59 19.87 -25.32
C GLY A 27 24.09 21.31 -25.45
N GLU A 28 25.23 21.40 -26.13
CA GLU A 28 26.07 22.56 -26.47
C GLU A 28 25.38 23.71 -27.23
N SER A 29 24.11 23.55 -27.62
CA SER A 29 23.34 24.55 -28.40
C SER A 29 22.44 25.46 -27.57
N SER A 30 22.21 25.14 -26.29
CA SER A 30 21.63 26.09 -25.33
C SER A 30 22.78 26.80 -24.61
N LYS A 31 22.72 28.13 -24.51
CA LYS A 31 23.71 28.94 -23.76
C LYS A 31 23.69 28.69 -22.24
N ASP A 32 23.11 27.58 -21.78
CA ASP A 32 22.86 27.28 -20.38
C ASP A 32 23.21 25.83 -20.06
N TYR A 33 24.52 25.57 -19.91
CA TYR A 33 25.12 24.29 -19.51
C TYR A 33 24.72 23.81 -18.09
N THR A 34 23.69 24.40 -17.47
CA THR A 34 23.33 24.19 -16.06
C THR A 34 22.13 23.27 -15.84
N LYS A 35 21.31 22.97 -16.85
CA LYS A 35 20.09 22.15 -16.68
C LYS A 35 20.31 20.67 -16.99
N LYS A 36 20.80 19.91 -16.01
CA LYS A 36 20.79 18.44 -16.04
C LYS A 36 19.38 17.90 -15.78
N ILE A 37 18.91 16.96 -16.61
CA ILE A 37 17.64 16.25 -16.36
C ILE A 37 17.92 15.03 -15.48
N ASP A 38 17.19 14.88 -14.38
CA ASP A 38 17.24 13.67 -13.56
C ASP A 38 16.34 12.57 -14.14
N ILE A 39 16.88 11.84 -15.13
CA ILE A 39 16.20 10.73 -15.80
C ILE A 39 15.78 9.63 -14.81
N ALA A 40 16.61 9.34 -13.81
CA ALA A 40 16.30 8.36 -12.79
C ALA A 40 15.08 8.79 -11.96
N ARG A 41 14.96 10.07 -11.60
CA ARG A 41 13.76 10.57 -10.90
C ARG A 41 12.49 10.44 -11.75
N ILE A 42 12.58 10.71 -13.06
CA ILE A 42 11.46 10.56 -14.01
C ILE A 42 11.03 9.09 -14.09
N ILE A 43 11.97 8.18 -14.33
CA ILE A 43 11.66 6.74 -14.43
C ILE A 43 11.14 6.22 -13.09
N ARG A 44 11.68 6.68 -11.95
CA ARG A 44 11.20 6.32 -10.62
C ARG A 44 9.75 6.76 -10.40
N ALA A 45 9.40 7.98 -10.81
CA ALA A 45 8.00 8.43 -10.77
C ALA A 45 7.11 7.49 -11.58
N MET A 46 7.49 7.13 -12.81
CA MET A 46 6.70 6.18 -13.61
C MET A 46 6.63 4.78 -12.99
N TYR A 47 7.70 4.33 -12.34
CA TYR A 47 7.77 3.05 -11.65
C TYR A 47 6.77 2.96 -10.49
N PHE A 48 6.55 4.07 -9.78
CA PHE A 48 5.59 4.18 -8.69
C PHE A 48 4.27 4.84 -9.12
N ASP A 49 3.84 4.59 -10.36
CA ASP A 49 2.55 5.01 -10.93
C ASP A 49 2.29 6.55 -10.94
N ASN A 50 3.35 7.35 -10.97
CA ASN A 50 3.31 8.81 -11.04
C ASN A 50 3.62 9.35 -12.45
N ALA A 51 2.86 8.91 -13.46
CA ALA A 51 3.08 9.33 -14.85
C ALA A 51 2.97 10.85 -15.07
N ILE A 52 2.07 11.52 -14.35
CA ILE A 52 1.87 12.97 -14.43
C ILE A 52 3.07 13.72 -13.84
N LEU A 53 3.57 13.29 -12.68
CA LEU A 53 4.79 13.86 -12.10
C LEU A 53 5.99 13.62 -13.02
N ALA A 54 6.11 12.41 -13.57
CA ALA A 54 7.17 12.11 -14.52
C ALA A 54 7.13 13.04 -15.74
N ALA A 55 5.93 13.33 -16.27
CA ALA A 55 5.73 14.27 -17.37
C ALA A 55 6.06 15.72 -16.97
N SER A 56 5.73 16.15 -15.75
CA SER A 56 6.05 17.51 -15.28
C SER A 56 7.53 17.76 -15.01
N LEU A 57 8.32 16.70 -14.82
CA LEU A 57 9.76 16.77 -14.66
C LEU A 57 10.51 16.86 -16.00
N LEU A 58 9.81 16.67 -17.13
CA LEU A 58 10.39 16.82 -18.46
C LEU A 58 10.32 18.28 -18.94
N PRO A 59 11.42 18.86 -19.45
CA PRO A 59 11.43 20.19 -20.05
C PRO A 59 10.40 20.36 -21.18
N ASP A 60 9.92 21.59 -21.37
CA ASP A 60 8.97 21.95 -22.44
C ASP A 60 9.54 21.86 -23.84
N ASP A 61 10.83 22.13 -23.97
CA ASP A 61 11.60 22.08 -25.21
C ASP A 61 12.28 20.72 -25.46
N TYR A 62 11.94 19.68 -24.69
CA TYR A 62 12.52 18.35 -24.86
C TYR A 62 12.23 17.80 -26.26
N SER A 63 13.28 17.62 -27.07
CA SER A 63 13.20 17.00 -28.40
C SER A 63 13.87 15.61 -28.39
N GLU A 64 13.31 14.65 -29.14
CA GLU A 64 13.75 13.24 -29.16
C GLU A 64 15.23 13.01 -29.56
N ARG A 65 15.93 14.05 -30.06
CA ARG A 65 17.21 13.91 -30.78
C ARG A 65 18.42 13.53 -29.91
N ASP A 66 18.41 13.78 -28.60
CA ASP A 66 19.58 13.52 -27.70
C ASP A 66 19.51 12.19 -26.93
N SER A 67 18.70 11.24 -27.40
CA SER A 67 18.31 10.06 -26.61
C SER A 67 19.17 8.80 -26.85
N ARG A 68 20.08 8.81 -27.84
CA ARG A 68 20.92 7.63 -28.18
C ARG A 68 21.99 7.30 -27.14
N GLU A 69 22.58 8.29 -26.47
CA GLU A 69 23.59 8.04 -25.42
C GLU A 69 22.97 7.48 -24.12
N LEU A 70 21.69 7.79 -23.86
CA LEU A 70 20.97 7.32 -22.67
C LEU A 70 20.76 5.79 -22.67
N ILE A 71 20.54 5.17 -23.83
CA ILE A 71 20.37 3.70 -23.94
C ILE A 71 21.62 2.97 -23.44
N TYR A 72 22.81 3.43 -23.82
CA TYR A 72 24.07 2.75 -23.50
C TYR A 72 24.52 2.94 -22.05
N SER A 73 24.04 3.99 -21.37
CA SER A 73 24.37 4.25 -19.97
C SER A 73 23.75 3.25 -18.99
N CYS A 74 22.63 2.63 -19.34
CA CYS A 74 21.88 1.77 -18.42
C CYS A 74 22.46 0.35 -18.37
N PRO A 75 22.93 -0.16 -17.21
CA PRO A 75 23.46 -1.53 -17.09
C PRO A 75 22.43 -2.62 -17.41
N ARG A 76 21.14 -2.31 -17.26
CA ARG A 76 20.01 -3.20 -17.54
C ARG A 76 19.47 -3.07 -18.97
N LYS A 77 20.06 -2.17 -19.78
CA LYS A 77 19.64 -1.87 -21.15
C LYS A 77 18.14 -1.54 -21.25
N VAL A 78 17.64 -0.75 -20.30
CA VAL A 78 16.28 -0.21 -20.35
C VAL A 78 16.18 0.75 -21.54
N ASP A 79 15.12 0.62 -22.35
CA ASP A 79 14.86 1.55 -23.45
C ASP A 79 14.28 2.87 -22.90
N ILE A 80 15.17 3.72 -22.38
CA ILE A 80 14.83 5.03 -21.83
C ILE A 80 14.12 5.92 -22.87
N PRO A 81 14.58 6.01 -24.14
CA PRO A 81 13.89 6.81 -25.16
C PRO A 81 12.42 6.41 -25.35
N LEU A 82 12.13 5.11 -25.36
CA LEU A 82 10.75 4.62 -25.44
C LEU A 82 9.92 5.07 -24.23
N ILE A 83 10.50 5.04 -23.03
CA ILE A 83 9.84 5.51 -21.80
C ILE A 83 9.52 7.02 -21.90
N LEU A 84 10.50 7.83 -22.30
CA LEU A 84 10.35 9.28 -22.41
C LEU A 84 9.33 9.68 -23.49
N LYS A 85 9.31 8.97 -24.61
CA LYS A 85 8.28 9.14 -25.65
C LYS A 85 6.87 8.95 -25.10
N GLY A 86 6.69 7.97 -24.21
CA GLY A 86 5.41 7.73 -23.53
C GLY A 86 4.91 8.89 -22.68
N LEU A 87 5.81 9.75 -22.20
CA LEU A 87 5.45 10.90 -21.38
C LEU A 87 4.93 12.08 -22.20
N GLN A 88 5.22 12.16 -23.50
CA GLN A 88 4.68 13.21 -24.36
C GLN A 88 3.15 13.15 -24.42
N ASP A 89 2.57 11.95 -24.44
CA ASP A 89 1.11 11.76 -24.38
C ASP A 89 0.53 12.12 -23.00
N GLU A 90 1.28 11.89 -21.93
CA GLU A 90 0.87 12.25 -20.56
C GLU A 90 0.99 13.75 -20.30
N LYS A 91 1.92 14.45 -20.97
CA LYS A 91 2.08 15.91 -20.92
C LYS A 91 0.84 16.65 -21.41
N LYS A 92 0.15 16.13 -22.44
CA LYS A 92 -1.16 16.65 -22.88
C LYS A 92 -2.24 16.54 -21.79
N LYS A 93 -2.19 15.52 -20.93
CA LYS A 93 -3.12 15.40 -19.79
C LYS A 93 -2.76 16.36 -18.65
N LEU A 94 -1.50 16.78 -18.59
CA LEU A 94 -1.03 17.81 -17.65
C LEU A 94 -1.63 19.19 -17.98
N GLU A 95 -1.93 19.46 -19.25
CA GLU A 95 -2.62 20.68 -19.69
C GLU A 95 -4.02 20.78 -19.05
N ASN A 96 -4.74 19.68 -18.86
CA ASN A 96 -6.00 19.68 -18.10
C ASN A 96 -5.82 20.00 -16.60
N LEU A 97 -4.65 19.67 -16.03
CA LEU A 97 -4.28 20.10 -14.66
C LEU A 97 -3.99 21.61 -14.63
N SER A 98 -3.50 22.18 -15.74
CA SER A 98 -3.25 23.62 -15.86
C SER A 98 -4.54 24.45 -15.84
N GLU A 99 -5.67 23.90 -16.30
CA GLU A 99 -7.00 24.51 -16.18
C GLU A 99 -7.46 24.70 -14.72
N ILE A 100 -6.88 23.93 -13.79
CA ILE A 100 -7.12 23.99 -12.34
C ILE A 100 -5.95 24.61 -11.56
N GLY A 101 -4.97 25.23 -12.25
CA GLY A 101 -3.80 25.89 -11.66
C GLY A 101 -2.46 25.16 -11.79
N GLY A 102 -2.40 24.03 -12.49
CA GLY A 102 -1.19 23.26 -12.75
C GLY A 102 -0.62 22.60 -11.49
N LEU A 103 0.70 22.46 -11.39
CA LEU A 103 1.34 21.94 -10.17
C LEU A 103 1.08 22.83 -8.93
N LYS A 104 0.76 24.12 -9.11
CA LYS A 104 0.37 25.00 -8.00
C LYS A 104 -0.96 24.61 -7.37
N ALA A 105 -1.81 23.85 -8.07
CA ALA A 105 -3.01 23.27 -7.48
C ALA A 105 -2.68 22.32 -6.32
N LEU A 106 -1.47 21.73 -6.29
CA LEU A 106 -1.00 20.86 -5.21
C LEU A 106 -0.77 21.62 -3.90
N ASP A 107 -0.58 22.94 -3.94
CA ASP A 107 -0.40 23.78 -2.74
C ASP A 107 -1.71 23.89 -1.95
N ASN A 108 -2.85 23.75 -2.63
CA ASN A 108 -4.19 23.77 -2.03
C ASN A 108 -4.64 22.39 -1.53
N VAL A 109 -3.85 21.34 -1.75
CA VAL A 109 -4.16 19.97 -1.29
C VAL A 109 -3.46 19.69 0.02
N ASP A 110 -4.25 19.63 1.09
CA ASP A 110 -3.80 19.21 2.41
C ASP A 110 -3.90 17.68 2.54
N ILE A 111 -2.73 17.05 2.71
CA ILE A 111 -2.64 15.61 2.99
C ILE A 111 -2.34 15.31 4.45
N SER A 112 -2.32 16.34 5.30
CA SER A 112 -2.20 16.14 6.73
C SER A 112 -3.40 15.34 7.26
N THR A 113 -3.14 14.58 8.31
CA THR A 113 -4.10 13.70 8.97
C THR A 113 -3.70 13.61 10.45
N ASP A 114 -4.26 12.66 11.18
CA ASP A 114 -3.83 12.34 12.53
C ASP A 114 -3.63 10.84 12.71
N ILE A 115 -3.06 10.47 13.85
CA ILE A 115 -3.08 9.12 14.38
C ILE A 115 -3.55 9.16 15.82
N CYS A 116 -4.81 8.79 16.03
CA CYS A 116 -5.48 8.88 17.33
C CYS A 116 -5.44 10.30 17.93
N GLY A 117 -5.62 11.32 17.10
CA GLY A 117 -5.58 12.75 17.47
C GLY A 117 -4.19 13.39 17.43
N VAL A 118 -3.11 12.61 17.25
CA VAL A 118 -1.76 13.16 17.07
C VAL A 118 -1.54 13.57 15.62
N LYS A 119 -1.25 14.84 15.37
CA LYS A 119 -1.12 15.39 14.02
C LYS A 119 0.01 14.73 13.22
N LEU A 120 -0.28 14.42 11.96
CA LEU A 120 0.66 13.94 10.96
C LEU A 120 0.69 14.89 9.76
N GLU A 121 1.89 15.25 9.30
CA GLU A 121 2.08 16.10 8.10
C GLU A 121 1.62 15.42 6.80
N ASN A 122 1.59 14.09 6.78
CA ASN A 122 1.10 13.24 5.70
C ASN A 122 0.75 11.85 6.26
N PRO A 123 -0.01 10.98 5.56
CA PRO A 123 -0.49 9.74 6.16
C PRO A 123 0.58 8.64 6.29
N PHE A 124 1.80 8.84 5.78
CA PHE A 124 2.79 7.76 5.64
C PHE A 124 3.79 7.73 6.81
N LEU A 125 3.83 6.58 7.47
CA LEU A 125 4.69 6.26 8.61
C LEU A 125 5.55 5.02 8.27
N LEU A 126 6.75 4.94 8.83
CA LEU A 126 7.46 3.67 8.85
C LEU A 126 6.76 2.71 9.83
N SER A 127 6.64 1.42 9.50
CA SER A 127 6.13 0.44 10.46
C SER A 127 7.24 -0.15 11.34
N SER A 128 6.89 -0.53 12.58
CA SER A 128 7.78 -1.23 13.52
C SER A 128 8.36 -2.49 12.88
N SER A 129 9.63 -2.39 12.47
CA SER A 129 10.41 -3.41 11.74
C SER A 129 11.86 -2.94 11.65
N VAL A 130 12.72 -3.64 10.90
CA VAL A 130 14.11 -3.19 10.67
C VAL A 130 14.22 -1.78 10.13
N VAL A 131 13.22 -1.28 9.38
CA VAL A 131 13.34 0.04 8.75
C VAL A 131 13.22 1.20 9.74
N ALA A 132 12.98 0.92 11.03
CA ALA A 132 12.87 1.91 12.09
C ALA A 132 13.45 1.37 13.41
N SER A 133 14.70 0.87 13.39
CA SER A 133 15.31 0.19 14.55
C SER A 133 16.38 0.98 15.29
N ASN A 134 16.88 2.09 14.74
CA ASN A 134 17.89 2.93 15.39
C ASN A 134 17.74 4.40 15.00
N TYR A 135 18.57 5.25 15.60
CA TYR A 135 18.57 6.70 15.41
C TYR A 135 18.81 7.09 13.96
N GLU A 136 19.88 6.59 13.34
CA GLU A 136 20.32 6.96 11.99
C GLU A 136 19.25 6.62 10.95
N MET A 137 18.56 5.49 11.14
CA MET A 137 17.47 5.06 10.26
C MET A 137 16.26 6.00 10.36
N CYS A 138 15.83 6.32 11.58
CA CYS A 138 14.69 7.21 11.79
C CYS A 138 15.01 8.65 11.38
N GLU A 139 16.19 9.16 11.72
CA GLU A 139 16.68 10.48 11.32
C GLU A 139 16.62 10.66 9.81
N ARG A 140 17.21 9.71 9.05
CA ARG A 140 17.19 9.77 7.59
C ARG A 140 15.78 9.73 7.02
N ALA A 141 14.90 8.91 7.58
CA ALA A 141 13.51 8.86 7.14
C ALA A 141 12.78 10.18 7.39
N PHE A 142 12.98 10.79 8.54
CA PHE A 142 12.37 12.08 8.90
C PHE A 142 12.87 13.22 8.01
N GLU A 143 14.18 13.25 7.70
CA GLU A 143 14.77 14.20 6.75
C GLU A 143 14.20 14.06 5.34
N MET A 144 13.78 12.85 4.95
CA MET A 144 13.16 12.57 3.65
C MET A 144 11.64 12.83 3.62
N GLY A 145 11.02 13.25 4.73
CA GLY A 145 9.60 13.62 4.74
C GLY A 145 8.63 12.52 5.15
N TRP A 146 9.11 11.44 5.77
CA TRP A 146 8.20 10.54 6.51
C TRP A 146 7.59 11.31 7.69
N ALA A 147 6.28 11.16 7.92
CA ALA A 147 5.59 11.90 8.99
C ALA A 147 6.00 11.42 10.40
N GLY A 148 6.53 10.20 10.48
CA GLY A 148 6.87 9.55 11.72
C GLY A 148 7.24 8.09 11.51
N ALA A 149 7.51 7.39 12.60
CA ALA A 149 7.87 5.97 12.59
C ALA A 149 7.27 5.25 13.79
N ALA A 150 6.67 4.08 13.52
CA ALA A 150 6.55 3.04 14.52
C ALA A 150 7.92 2.40 14.70
N PHE A 151 8.52 2.65 15.86
CA PHE A 151 9.85 2.19 16.19
C PHE A 151 9.85 0.68 16.42
N LYS A 152 10.97 0.01 16.15
CA LYS A 152 11.14 -1.43 16.36
C LYS A 152 10.68 -1.82 17.77
N THR A 153 9.95 -2.93 17.87
CA THR A 153 9.25 -3.31 19.09
C THR A 153 10.21 -3.50 20.26
N ILE A 154 10.04 -2.69 21.31
CA ILE A 154 10.88 -2.66 22.51
C ILE A 154 10.36 -3.69 23.51
N CYS A 155 11.26 -4.43 24.14
CA CYS A 155 10.93 -5.42 25.17
C CYS A 155 12.02 -5.51 26.24
N MET A 156 11.72 -6.24 27.31
CA MET A 156 12.65 -6.52 28.43
C MET A 156 13.42 -7.83 28.24
N MET A 157 13.20 -8.53 27.12
CA MET A 157 13.81 -9.83 26.84
C MET A 157 15.20 -9.66 26.22
N ASP A 158 16.09 -10.61 26.50
CA ASP A 158 17.38 -10.70 25.84
C ASP A 158 17.20 -11.39 24.47
N ILE A 159 17.28 -10.61 23.39
CA ILE A 159 16.94 -11.04 22.03
C ILE A 159 18.21 -11.46 21.28
N HIS A 160 18.20 -12.68 20.75
CA HIS A 160 19.27 -13.24 19.92
C HIS A 160 18.75 -13.61 18.54
N GLU A 161 19.16 -12.85 17.53
CA GLU A 161 18.65 -13.01 16.16
C GLU A 161 19.27 -14.19 15.41
N ALA A 162 18.44 -14.85 14.60
CA ALA A 162 18.90 -15.86 13.66
C ALA A 162 19.59 -15.24 12.44
N SER A 163 20.47 -16.01 11.78
CA SER A 163 21.10 -15.62 10.52
C SER A 163 21.31 -16.83 9.60
N PRO A 164 20.90 -16.74 8.31
CA PRO A 164 20.11 -15.68 7.69
C PRO A 164 18.64 -15.68 8.17
N ARG A 165 18.01 -14.50 8.22
CA ARG A 165 16.62 -14.35 8.73
C ARG A 165 15.59 -13.88 7.71
N PHE A 166 15.98 -13.71 6.44
CA PHE A 166 15.09 -13.28 5.38
C PHE A 166 15.10 -14.23 4.18
N SER A 167 13.95 -14.39 3.56
CA SER A 167 13.80 -15.03 2.25
C SER A 167 12.70 -14.31 1.46
N ALA A 168 12.68 -14.43 0.14
CA ALA A 168 11.71 -13.74 -0.69
C ALA A 168 11.25 -14.60 -1.87
N VAL A 169 9.97 -14.48 -2.22
CA VAL A 169 9.42 -14.88 -3.52
C VAL A 169 9.59 -13.71 -4.45
N LYS A 170 10.31 -13.90 -5.56
CA LYS A 170 10.65 -12.84 -6.51
C LYS A 170 9.92 -13.01 -7.83
N THR A 171 9.63 -11.89 -8.49
CA THR A 171 9.19 -11.88 -9.88
C THR A 171 10.35 -12.26 -10.82
N ALA A 172 10.05 -12.49 -12.10
CA ALA A 172 11.08 -12.70 -13.13
C ALA A 172 12.05 -11.51 -13.30
N THR A 173 11.67 -10.30 -12.85
CA THR A 173 12.53 -9.11 -12.88
C THR A 173 13.36 -8.94 -11.60
N GLY A 174 13.17 -9.79 -10.59
CA GLY A 174 13.90 -9.76 -9.32
C GLY A 174 13.23 -8.93 -8.21
N LYS A 175 12.11 -8.28 -8.50
CA LYS A 175 11.29 -7.55 -7.51
C LYS A 175 10.69 -8.51 -6.48
N PHE A 176 10.51 -8.07 -5.23
CA PHE A 176 9.82 -8.89 -4.24
C PHE A 176 8.33 -8.96 -4.60
N TYR A 177 7.82 -10.18 -4.74
CA TYR A 177 6.38 -10.43 -4.77
C TYR A 177 5.86 -10.65 -3.35
N GLY A 178 6.62 -11.37 -2.54
CA GLY A 178 6.46 -11.36 -1.10
C GLY A 178 7.73 -11.74 -0.37
N PHE A 179 7.81 -11.31 0.88
CA PHE A 179 9.00 -11.30 1.69
C PHE A 179 8.70 -11.99 3.02
N LYS A 180 9.55 -12.93 3.43
CA LYS A 180 9.44 -13.63 4.71
C LYS A 180 10.58 -13.23 5.61
N ASN A 181 10.24 -12.96 6.86
CA ASN A 181 11.20 -12.77 7.94
C ASN A 181 10.97 -13.78 9.08
N ILE A 182 12.05 -14.16 9.75
CA ILE A 182 12.02 -14.86 11.04
C ILE A 182 12.67 -13.99 12.14
N GLU A 183 12.60 -12.67 11.95
CA GLU A 183 13.18 -11.68 12.85
C GLU A 183 12.33 -11.53 14.12
N GLN A 184 12.97 -11.24 15.25
CA GLN A 184 12.34 -11.06 16.54
C GLN A 184 12.12 -9.56 16.86
N LEU A 185 12.27 -9.18 18.12
CA LEU A 185 12.01 -7.84 18.66
C LEU A 185 13.28 -6.97 18.57
N SER A 186 13.33 -5.82 19.24
CA SER A 186 14.56 -5.03 19.34
C SER A 186 15.60 -5.80 20.16
N ASP A 187 16.84 -5.83 19.67
CA ASP A 187 18.04 -6.34 20.34
C ASP A 187 18.77 -5.27 21.16
N HIS A 188 18.22 -4.05 21.23
CA HIS A 188 18.71 -2.97 22.07
C HIS A 188 17.98 -2.96 23.42
N SER A 189 18.68 -2.53 24.46
CA SER A 189 18.08 -2.33 25.79
C SER A 189 16.99 -1.26 25.78
N VAL A 190 16.12 -1.28 26.78
CA VAL A 190 15.09 -0.25 26.96
C VAL A 190 15.74 1.14 27.03
N GLU A 191 16.83 1.28 27.79
CA GLU A 191 17.56 2.53 27.98
C GLU A 191 18.14 3.09 26.67
N GLU A 192 18.77 2.25 25.86
CA GLU A 192 19.31 2.66 24.55
C GLU A 192 18.20 3.17 23.64
N ASN A 193 17.06 2.48 23.60
CA ASN A 193 15.89 2.91 22.83
C ASN A 193 15.32 4.25 23.32
N MET A 194 15.28 4.48 24.64
CA MET A 194 14.81 5.75 25.20
C MET A 194 15.74 6.91 24.83
N GLU A 195 17.04 6.68 24.78
CA GLU A 195 18.02 7.69 24.36
C GLU A 195 17.84 8.06 22.87
N VAL A 196 17.51 7.07 22.02
CA VAL A 196 17.15 7.32 20.62
C VAL A 196 15.93 8.24 20.54
N PHE A 197 14.88 8.00 21.34
CA PHE A 197 13.66 8.82 21.31
C PHE A 197 13.94 10.27 21.69
N LYS A 198 14.70 10.50 22.78
CA LYS A 198 15.06 11.84 23.23
C LYS A 198 15.80 12.62 22.14
N LYS A 199 16.82 11.99 21.52
CA LYS A 199 17.58 12.61 20.42
C LYS A 199 16.71 12.91 19.20
N LEU A 200 15.84 11.97 18.83
CA LEU A 200 14.92 12.17 17.71
C LEU A 200 13.92 13.31 17.98
N LYS A 201 13.37 13.41 19.20
CA LYS A 201 12.44 14.50 19.55
C LYS A 201 13.13 15.85 19.73
N GLU A 202 14.39 15.87 20.16
CA GLU A 202 15.21 17.09 20.18
C GLU A 202 15.43 17.63 18.76
N LYS A 203 15.84 16.77 17.81
CA LYS A 203 16.10 17.18 16.43
C LYS A 203 14.81 17.38 15.59
N PHE A 204 13.78 16.58 15.86
CA PHE A 204 12.54 16.53 15.08
C PHE A 204 11.28 16.58 15.96
N PRO A 205 11.01 17.72 16.64
CA PRO A 205 9.90 17.81 17.60
C PRO A 205 8.52 17.54 16.98
N ASN A 206 8.35 17.85 15.68
CA ASN A 206 7.10 17.69 14.96
C ASN A 206 6.89 16.29 14.35
N LYS A 207 7.91 15.42 14.36
CA LYS A 207 7.78 14.07 13.83
C LYS A 207 7.20 13.15 14.90
N VAL A 208 6.36 12.23 14.46
CA VAL A 208 5.65 11.31 15.36
C VAL A 208 6.49 10.07 15.62
N ILE A 209 6.73 9.77 16.90
CA ILE A 209 7.32 8.51 17.35
C ILE A 209 6.23 7.64 17.95
N ILE A 210 5.94 6.52 17.29
CA ILE A 210 5.07 5.48 17.82
C ILE A 210 5.97 4.43 18.46
N ALA A 211 5.93 4.32 19.79
CA ALA A 211 6.71 3.34 20.51
C ALA A 211 6.01 1.98 20.47
N SER A 212 6.43 1.08 19.57
CA SER A 212 5.96 -0.30 19.60
C SER A 212 6.58 -1.02 20.78
N ILE A 213 5.77 -1.66 21.62
CA ILE A 213 6.22 -2.38 22.81
C ILE A 213 5.63 -3.79 22.90
N MET A 214 6.33 -4.67 23.59
CA MET A 214 5.84 -6.00 23.96
C MET A 214 6.35 -6.38 25.36
N GLY A 215 5.42 -6.59 26.29
CA GLY A 215 5.68 -7.16 27.62
C GLY A 215 5.26 -8.63 27.71
N ARG A 216 5.85 -9.36 28.67
CA ARG A 216 5.49 -10.75 28.99
C ARG A 216 4.29 -10.85 29.94
N ASP A 217 4.14 -9.86 30.80
CA ASP A 217 3.07 -9.74 31.79
C ASP A 217 2.62 -8.28 31.94
N GLU A 218 1.57 -8.05 32.72
CA GLU A 218 1.01 -6.71 32.92
C GLU A 218 2.02 -5.70 33.49
N GLN A 219 2.95 -6.13 34.35
CA GLN A 219 3.94 -5.22 34.94
C GLN A 219 4.92 -4.72 33.88
N GLU A 220 5.36 -5.59 32.99
CA GLU A 220 6.22 -5.20 31.88
C GLU A 220 5.52 -4.28 30.88
N TRP A 221 4.25 -4.56 30.53
CA TRP A 221 3.47 -3.68 29.65
C TRP A 221 3.33 -2.27 30.24
N GLU A 222 2.98 -2.19 31.52
CA GLU A 222 2.85 -0.92 32.24
C GLU A 222 4.18 -0.18 32.34
N TYR A 223 5.27 -0.89 32.68
CA TYR A 223 6.61 -0.33 32.77
C TYR A 223 7.11 0.21 31.42
N LEU A 224 7.03 -0.59 30.36
CA LEU A 224 7.48 -0.19 29.02
C LEU A 224 6.70 1.03 28.51
N ALA A 225 5.38 1.04 28.70
CA ALA A 225 4.53 2.18 28.33
C ALA A 225 4.96 3.45 29.06
N LYS A 226 5.23 3.36 30.37
CA LYS A 226 5.71 4.49 31.17
C LYS A 226 7.06 5.00 30.65
N ARG A 227 8.03 4.09 30.45
CA ARG A 227 9.37 4.46 29.98
C ARG A 227 9.34 5.16 28.62
N CYS A 228 8.59 4.63 27.66
CA CYS A 228 8.43 5.23 26.35
C CYS A 228 7.76 6.61 26.41
N THR A 229 6.76 6.76 27.28
CA THR A 229 6.08 8.05 27.53
C THR A 229 7.05 9.09 28.08
N ASP A 230 7.82 8.74 29.12
CA ASP A 230 8.80 9.63 29.74
C ASP A 230 9.92 10.05 28.76
N ALA A 231 10.22 9.21 27.77
CA ALA A 231 11.24 9.47 26.74
C ALA A 231 10.76 10.33 25.56
N GLY A 232 9.47 10.69 25.52
CA GLY A 232 8.90 11.58 24.51
C GLY A 232 8.25 10.87 23.31
N ALA A 233 7.85 9.61 23.44
CA ALA A 233 6.97 8.98 22.46
C ALA A 233 5.65 9.77 22.35
N ASP A 234 5.04 9.77 21.16
CA ASP A 234 3.76 10.45 20.92
C ASP A 234 2.57 9.47 20.98
N VAL A 235 2.81 8.19 20.67
CA VAL A 235 1.81 7.11 20.68
C VAL A 235 2.47 5.81 21.16
N ILE A 236 1.74 4.96 21.87
CA ILE A 236 2.18 3.60 22.21
C ILE A 236 1.51 2.58 21.29
N GLU A 237 2.27 1.72 20.61
CA GLU A 237 1.75 0.60 19.81
C GLU A 237 1.93 -0.72 20.58
N CYS A 238 0.82 -1.36 20.97
CA CYS A 238 0.84 -2.67 21.58
C CYS A 238 1.00 -3.73 20.50
N ASN A 239 2.17 -4.38 20.43
CA ASN A 239 2.40 -5.44 19.48
C ASN A 239 1.84 -6.78 20.00
N PHE A 240 0.59 -7.10 19.65
CA PHE A 240 -0.02 -8.41 19.97
C PHE A 240 0.23 -9.48 18.92
N SER A 241 1.23 -9.28 18.06
CA SER A 241 1.19 -9.92 16.75
C SER A 241 2.48 -10.56 16.28
N CYS A 242 3.57 -10.51 17.06
CA CYS A 242 4.84 -11.11 16.67
C CYS A 242 4.69 -12.62 16.43
N PRO A 243 4.84 -13.13 15.19
CA PRO A 243 4.61 -14.54 14.88
C PRO A 243 5.79 -15.45 15.25
N ASN A 244 6.94 -14.86 15.59
CA ASN A 244 8.21 -15.54 15.76
C ASN A 244 8.62 -15.72 17.24
N MET A 245 7.72 -15.42 18.19
CA MET A 245 8.01 -15.58 19.61
C MET A 245 7.84 -17.04 20.04
N GLU A 246 8.85 -17.58 20.72
CA GLU A 246 8.90 -18.99 21.13
C GLU A 246 8.10 -19.30 22.41
N ALA A 247 7.78 -18.29 23.24
CA ALA A 247 7.06 -18.51 24.50
C ALA A 247 5.54 -18.60 24.28
N ARG A 248 4.93 -19.72 24.68
CA ARG A 248 3.46 -19.86 24.78
C ARG A 248 2.88 -18.68 25.56
N GLY A 249 1.89 -18.00 24.98
CA GLY A 249 1.27 -16.82 25.61
C GLY A 249 1.95 -15.48 25.31
N THR A 250 2.77 -15.41 24.26
CA THR A 250 3.34 -14.15 23.74
C THR A 250 3.08 -14.01 22.23
N GLY A 251 3.29 -12.82 21.66
CA GLY A 251 3.20 -12.63 20.21
C GLY A 251 1.80 -12.89 19.62
N SER A 252 1.74 -13.48 18.42
CA SER A 252 0.48 -13.73 17.69
C SER A 252 -0.52 -14.61 18.45
N ASP A 253 -0.07 -15.39 19.42
CA ASP A 253 -0.95 -16.21 20.25
C ASP A 253 -1.75 -15.32 21.22
N VAL A 254 -1.14 -14.24 21.72
CA VAL A 254 -1.85 -13.20 22.47
C VAL A 254 -2.87 -12.50 21.59
N GLY A 255 -2.49 -12.08 20.37
CA GLY A 255 -3.39 -11.37 19.46
C GLY A 255 -4.61 -12.15 18.98
N GLN A 256 -4.65 -13.46 19.24
CA GLN A 256 -5.79 -14.33 18.96
C GLN A 256 -6.71 -14.53 20.17
N ASP A 257 -6.27 -14.16 21.38
CA ASP A 257 -7.02 -14.29 22.63
C ASP A 257 -7.56 -12.93 23.10
N PRO A 258 -8.86 -12.64 22.91
CA PRO A 258 -9.46 -11.35 23.25
C PRO A 258 -9.27 -10.96 24.72
N ASP A 259 -9.31 -11.92 25.64
CA ASP A 259 -9.19 -11.66 27.08
C ASP A 259 -7.78 -11.18 27.44
N THR A 260 -6.75 -11.84 26.88
CA THR A 260 -5.36 -11.41 27.06
C THR A 260 -5.09 -10.07 26.37
N VAL A 261 -5.62 -9.84 25.16
CA VAL A 261 -5.53 -8.55 24.47
C VAL A 261 -6.09 -7.43 25.34
N GLU A 262 -7.32 -7.58 25.84
CA GLU A 262 -7.97 -6.59 26.70
C GLU A 262 -7.17 -6.34 27.98
N ARG A 263 -6.69 -7.41 28.64
CA ARG A 263 -5.87 -7.34 29.86
C ARG A 263 -4.59 -6.55 29.64
N TYR A 264 -3.84 -6.85 28.59
CA TYR A 264 -2.56 -6.18 28.32
C TYR A 264 -2.74 -4.76 27.80
N THR A 265 -3.78 -4.48 27.00
CA THR A 265 -4.10 -3.08 26.66
C THR A 265 -4.43 -2.27 27.91
N ARG A 266 -5.18 -2.85 28.86
CA ARG A 266 -5.48 -2.19 30.14
C ARG A 266 -4.22 -1.93 30.97
N ALA A 267 -3.28 -2.88 30.98
CA ALA A 267 -1.98 -2.69 31.64
C ALA A 267 -1.16 -1.57 30.99
N THR A 268 -1.06 -1.55 29.67
CA THR A 268 -0.42 -0.45 28.92
C THR A 268 -1.06 0.89 29.29
N ARG A 269 -2.40 0.97 29.34
CA ARG A 269 -3.13 2.18 29.71
C ARG A 269 -2.79 2.69 31.12
N ARG A 270 -2.52 1.80 32.09
CA ARG A 270 -2.07 2.25 33.43
C ARG A 270 -0.71 2.94 33.39
N GLY A 271 0.16 2.56 32.45
CA GLY A 271 1.49 3.12 32.29
C GLY A 271 1.56 4.40 31.46
N THR A 272 0.51 4.77 30.73
CA THR A 272 0.56 5.93 29.83
C THR A 272 -0.76 6.68 29.67
N HIS A 273 -0.65 8.00 29.54
CA HIS A 273 -1.74 8.88 29.12
C HIS A 273 -1.78 9.07 27.59
N LEU A 274 -0.75 8.65 26.86
CA LEU A 274 -0.66 8.78 25.41
C LEU A 274 -1.71 7.92 24.71
N PRO A 275 -2.05 8.22 23.45
CA PRO A 275 -2.88 7.33 22.66
C PRO A 275 -2.27 5.94 22.52
N ILE A 276 -3.12 4.91 22.53
CA ILE A 276 -2.70 3.52 22.38
C ILE A 276 -3.25 2.97 21.07
N LEU A 277 -2.36 2.47 20.22
CA LEU A 277 -2.65 1.64 19.07
C LEU A 277 -2.51 0.18 19.43
N ALA A 278 -3.46 -0.66 19.04
CA ALA A 278 -3.33 -2.11 19.19
C ALA A 278 -3.02 -2.75 17.82
N LYS A 279 -1.85 -3.38 17.69
CA LYS A 279 -1.40 -3.98 16.42
C LYS A 279 -1.84 -5.42 16.29
N MET A 280 -2.68 -5.69 15.30
CA MET A 280 -3.43 -6.93 15.13
C MET A 280 -2.77 -7.94 14.18
N THR A 281 -2.97 -9.22 14.48
CA THR A 281 -2.40 -10.33 13.72
C THR A 281 -3.41 -10.80 12.67
N PRO A 282 -3.01 -10.99 11.41
CA PRO A 282 -3.90 -11.54 10.37
C PRO A 282 -4.06 -13.05 10.47
N ASN A 283 -3.36 -13.71 11.41
CA ASN A 283 -3.37 -15.17 11.59
C ASN A 283 -4.60 -15.61 12.41
N ILE A 284 -5.77 -15.11 12.03
CA ILE A 284 -7.05 -15.30 12.71
C ILE A 284 -8.19 -15.25 11.69
N THR A 285 -9.32 -15.88 12.00
CA THR A 285 -10.52 -15.85 11.16
C THR A 285 -11.20 -14.48 11.16
N ASP A 286 -11.40 -13.89 12.34
CA ASP A 286 -12.07 -12.60 12.52
C ASP A 286 -11.25 -11.70 13.45
N MET A 287 -10.63 -10.68 12.86
CA MET A 287 -9.78 -9.71 13.57
C MET A 287 -10.59 -8.73 14.41
N ARG A 288 -11.90 -8.56 14.13
CA ARG A 288 -12.74 -7.61 14.85
C ARG A 288 -12.87 -7.99 16.32
N VAL A 289 -12.90 -9.29 16.63
CA VAL A 289 -13.04 -9.78 18.00
C VAL A 289 -11.92 -9.30 18.92
N PRO A 290 -10.63 -9.57 18.66
CA PRO A 290 -9.55 -9.01 19.49
C PRO A 290 -9.41 -7.48 19.35
N ALA A 291 -9.76 -6.88 18.21
CA ALA A 291 -9.73 -5.43 18.06
C ALA A 291 -10.73 -4.71 19.01
N ILE A 292 -11.96 -5.22 19.11
CA ILE A 292 -12.97 -4.73 20.06
C ILE A 292 -12.47 -4.91 21.51
N ALA A 293 -11.85 -6.06 21.81
CA ALA A 293 -11.29 -6.31 23.13
C ALA A 293 -10.15 -5.33 23.49
N ALA A 294 -9.29 -4.98 22.53
CA ALA A 294 -8.28 -3.94 22.71
C ALA A 294 -8.92 -2.58 23.01
N ILE A 295 -9.98 -2.20 22.29
CA ILE A 295 -10.72 -0.96 22.54
C ILE A 295 -11.31 -0.95 23.96
N ARG A 296 -11.94 -2.05 24.41
CA ARG A 296 -12.42 -2.18 25.81
C ARG A 296 -11.29 -2.08 26.83
N GLY A 297 -10.08 -2.51 26.47
CA GLY A 297 -8.87 -2.36 27.27
C GLY A 297 -8.31 -0.93 27.30
N GLY A 298 -8.80 -0.03 26.45
CA GLY A 298 -8.40 1.38 26.40
C GLY A 298 -7.55 1.77 25.19
N ALA A 299 -7.53 0.97 24.13
CA ALA A 299 -6.94 1.37 22.85
C ALA A 299 -7.75 2.52 22.21
N ASN A 300 -7.04 3.50 21.65
CA ASN A 300 -7.64 4.60 20.88
C ASN A 300 -7.79 4.24 19.41
N GLY A 301 -6.96 3.32 18.91
CA GLY A 301 -7.01 2.87 17.53
C GLY A 301 -6.40 1.49 17.33
N ILE A 302 -6.53 1.00 16.10
CA ILE A 302 -6.07 -0.31 15.66
C ILE A 302 -5.03 -0.13 14.55
N ALA A 303 -3.93 -0.86 14.64
CA ALA A 303 -2.95 -0.97 13.57
C ALA A 303 -3.07 -2.34 12.91
N ALA A 304 -3.30 -2.39 11.60
CA ALA A 304 -3.55 -3.66 10.91
C ALA A 304 -3.00 -3.65 9.47
N ILE A 305 -2.35 -4.71 9.01
CA ILE A 305 -2.08 -6.00 9.67
C ILE A 305 -0.60 -6.20 9.99
N ASN A 306 -0.28 -7.04 10.98
CA ASN A 306 1.05 -7.63 11.05
C ASN A 306 1.23 -8.69 9.93
N THR A 307 2.33 -9.42 9.97
CA THR A 307 2.71 -10.41 8.96
C THR A 307 1.91 -11.72 9.05
N ILE A 308 1.77 -12.40 7.91
CA ILE A 308 1.04 -13.67 7.78
C ILE A 308 2.02 -14.84 7.92
N LYS A 309 1.73 -15.84 8.76
CA LYS A 309 2.59 -17.03 8.92
C LYS A 309 2.78 -17.74 7.58
N SER A 310 4.03 -17.98 7.17
CA SER A 310 4.34 -18.57 5.87
C SER A 310 5.65 -19.35 5.79
N ILE A 311 5.77 -20.09 4.68
CA ILE A 311 6.99 -20.65 4.12
C ILE A 311 7.10 -20.13 2.69
N THR A 312 8.25 -19.58 2.29
CA THR A 312 8.45 -19.03 0.93
C THR A 312 9.02 -20.04 -0.05
N GLY A 313 9.61 -21.13 0.45
CA GLY A 313 10.17 -22.18 -0.38
C GLY A 313 10.93 -23.21 0.45
N VAL A 314 11.29 -24.30 -0.23
CA VAL A 314 12.15 -25.37 0.27
C VAL A 314 13.30 -25.50 -0.72
N ASN A 315 14.53 -25.55 -0.23
CA ASN A 315 15.66 -25.90 -1.07
C ASN A 315 15.52 -27.37 -1.47
N ILE A 316 15.45 -27.66 -2.76
CA ILE A 316 15.15 -29.00 -3.28
C ILE A 316 16.32 -29.99 -3.15
N ASP A 317 17.54 -29.48 -2.94
CA ASP A 317 18.73 -30.30 -2.77
C ASP A 317 18.96 -30.65 -1.29
N THR A 318 18.74 -29.67 -0.40
CA THR A 318 18.95 -29.85 1.05
C THR A 318 17.69 -30.25 1.80
N LEU A 319 16.52 -30.13 1.18
CA LEU A 319 15.19 -30.34 1.78
C LEU A 319 14.89 -29.41 2.97
N VAL A 320 15.61 -28.29 3.10
CA VAL A 320 15.43 -27.31 4.17
C VAL A 320 14.58 -26.13 3.69
N ALA A 321 13.60 -25.73 4.50
CA ALA A 321 12.79 -24.54 4.22
C ALA A 321 13.60 -23.24 4.28
N LEU A 322 13.14 -22.20 3.58
CA LEU A 322 13.84 -20.91 3.48
C LEU A 322 13.29 -19.85 4.46
N PRO A 323 14.14 -19.01 5.08
CA PRO A 323 15.60 -19.11 5.07
C PRO A 323 16.10 -20.27 5.93
N ALA A 324 17.20 -20.90 5.52
CA ALA A 324 17.81 -22.00 6.25
C ALA A 324 18.80 -21.46 7.30
N VAL A 325 18.63 -21.86 8.55
CA VAL A 325 19.49 -21.54 9.70
C VAL A 325 20.00 -22.86 10.26
N HIS A 326 21.30 -23.13 10.09
CA HIS A 326 21.95 -24.36 10.57
C HIS A 326 21.19 -25.66 10.25
N GLY A 327 20.69 -25.79 9.01
CA GLY A 327 19.98 -26.99 8.54
C GLY A 327 18.49 -27.05 8.94
N SER A 328 17.96 -26.02 9.61
CA SER A 328 16.55 -25.91 9.99
C SER A 328 15.94 -24.59 9.52
N SER A 329 14.63 -24.44 9.66
CA SER A 329 13.92 -23.18 9.46
C SER A 329 12.67 -23.18 10.34
N MET A 330 12.01 -22.02 10.44
CA MET A 330 10.75 -21.86 11.15
C MET A 330 9.68 -21.23 10.27
N LEU A 331 8.42 -21.35 10.67
CA LEU A 331 7.35 -20.49 10.14
C LEU A 331 7.73 -19.03 10.43
N GLY A 332 7.58 -18.17 9.43
CA GLY A 332 7.95 -16.76 9.55
C GLY A 332 6.85 -15.84 9.07
N GLY A 333 7.02 -14.55 9.32
CA GLY A 333 6.10 -13.51 8.91
C GLY A 333 6.25 -13.15 7.43
N TYR A 334 5.18 -13.32 6.65
CA TYR A 334 5.06 -12.90 5.26
C TYR A 334 4.55 -11.46 5.14
N SER A 335 5.18 -10.69 4.28
CA SER A 335 4.88 -9.30 3.95
C SER A 335 5.12 -9.02 2.46
N GLY A 336 4.97 -7.77 2.04
CA GLY A 336 5.10 -7.35 0.64
C GLY A 336 3.76 -7.34 -0.10
N VAL A 337 3.76 -7.00 -1.39
CA VAL A 337 2.53 -6.77 -2.17
C VAL A 337 1.57 -7.98 -2.15
N ALA A 338 2.08 -9.20 -2.03
CA ALA A 338 1.25 -10.41 -1.93
C ALA A 338 0.27 -10.41 -0.75
N VAL A 339 0.54 -9.66 0.33
CA VAL A 339 -0.37 -9.59 1.49
C VAL A 339 -1.44 -8.50 1.36
N LYS A 340 -1.32 -7.59 0.39
CA LYS A 340 -2.23 -6.43 0.24
C LYS A 340 -3.71 -6.83 0.18
N PRO A 341 -4.14 -7.83 -0.60
CA PRO A 341 -5.56 -8.18 -0.67
C PRO A 341 -6.14 -8.64 0.68
N ILE A 342 -5.32 -9.30 1.51
CA ILE A 342 -5.71 -9.76 2.84
C ILE A 342 -5.77 -8.57 3.81
N ALA A 343 -4.81 -7.66 3.73
CA ALA A 343 -4.81 -6.44 4.53
C ALA A 343 -6.02 -5.54 4.24
N LEU A 344 -6.34 -5.31 2.96
CA LEU A 344 -7.49 -4.50 2.54
C LEU A 344 -8.82 -5.09 3.08
N ARG A 345 -8.97 -6.41 3.08
CA ARG A 345 -10.13 -7.09 3.69
C ARG A 345 -10.27 -6.71 5.16
N PHE A 346 -9.23 -6.92 5.98
CA PHE A 346 -9.31 -6.63 7.41
C PHE A 346 -9.56 -5.15 7.71
N ILE A 347 -8.95 -4.26 6.93
CA ILE A 347 -9.19 -2.81 7.06
C ILE A 347 -10.66 -2.48 6.79
N SER A 348 -11.24 -3.02 5.72
CA SER A 348 -12.65 -2.80 5.42
C SER A 348 -13.58 -3.41 6.48
N GLU A 349 -13.30 -4.61 6.97
CA GLU A 349 -14.10 -5.27 8.01
C GLU A 349 -14.11 -4.45 9.31
N MET A 350 -12.97 -3.89 9.71
CA MET A 350 -12.89 -3.03 10.90
C MET A 350 -13.55 -1.67 10.67
N ALA A 351 -13.33 -1.05 9.50
CA ALA A 351 -13.90 0.26 9.16
C ALA A 351 -15.43 0.24 8.98
N THR A 352 -16.02 -0.95 8.84
CA THR A 352 -17.48 -1.14 8.76
C THR A 352 -18.07 -1.74 10.04
N CYS A 353 -17.24 -2.07 11.03
CA CYS A 353 -17.67 -2.64 12.29
C CYS A 353 -18.24 -1.55 13.22
N PRO A 354 -19.52 -1.62 13.64
CA PRO A 354 -20.13 -0.65 14.54
C PRO A 354 -19.40 -0.50 15.87
N ASP A 355 -18.93 -1.62 16.44
CA ASP A 355 -18.26 -1.64 17.74
C ASP A 355 -16.85 -1.00 17.71
N ILE A 356 -16.27 -0.86 16.51
CA ILE A 356 -14.98 -0.18 16.30
C ILE A 356 -15.19 1.27 15.85
N THR A 357 -16.21 1.54 15.05
CA THR A 357 -16.40 2.87 14.44
C THR A 357 -17.42 3.76 15.16
N GLY A 358 -18.18 3.21 16.10
CA GLY A 358 -19.29 3.90 16.76
C GLY A 358 -20.51 4.13 15.85
N ARG A 359 -20.48 3.67 14.57
CA ARG A 359 -21.58 3.84 13.62
C ARG A 359 -22.59 2.70 13.77
N LYS A 360 -23.82 3.00 14.20
CA LYS A 360 -24.93 2.08 13.97
C LYS A 360 -25.21 2.05 12.46
N ARG A 361 -25.23 0.84 11.87
CA ARG A 361 -25.65 0.63 10.48
C ARG A 361 -27.15 0.93 10.42
N GLU A 362 -27.56 2.17 10.21
CA GLU A 362 -28.93 2.46 9.82
C GLU A 362 -29.12 1.91 8.41
N CYS A 363 -29.84 0.79 8.28
CA CYS A 363 -30.40 0.41 7.00
C CYS A 363 -31.38 1.51 6.61
N PRO A 364 -31.21 2.18 5.45
CA PRO A 364 -32.27 3.04 4.95
C PRO A 364 -33.51 2.16 4.74
N GLU A 365 -34.62 2.48 5.40
CA GLU A 365 -35.91 1.92 5.02
C GLU A 365 -36.14 2.25 3.55
N VAL A 366 -36.14 1.22 2.70
CA VAL A 366 -36.47 1.38 1.29
C VAL A 366 -37.99 1.60 1.19
N GLN A 367 -38.42 2.85 1.36
CA GLN A 367 -39.75 3.27 0.92
C GLN A 367 -39.70 3.60 -0.57
N GLY A 368 -40.29 2.72 -1.37
CA GLY A 368 -40.87 3.02 -2.68
C GLY A 368 -39.91 3.54 -3.76
N CYS A 369 -39.22 2.63 -4.45
CA CYS A 369 -38.60 2.94 -5.74
C CYS A 369 -39.36 2.24 -6.87
N THR A 370 -40.52 2.77 -7.24
CA THR A 370 -41.23 2.43 -8.48
C THR A 370 -40.75 3.33 -9.61
N SER A 371 -39.57 3.04 -10.18
CA SER A 371 -39.16 3.30 -11.57
C SER A 371 -37.63 3.33 -11.66
N ILE A 372 -37.05 2.41 -12.42
CA ILE A 372 -35.62 2.35 -12.73
C ILE A 372 -35.32 3.36 -13.84
N PRO A 373 -34.47 4.38 -13.64
CA PRO A 373 -33.95 5.18 -14.75
C PRO A 373 -32.89 4.37 -15.50
N ASP A 374 -32.85 4.59 -16.81
CA ASP A 374 -31.97 3.96 -17.79
C ASP A 374 -30.47 4.24 -17.49
N ILE A 375 -29.77 3.29 -16.84
CA ILE A 375 -28.33 3.44 -16.50
C ILE A 375 -27.47 2.92 -17.66
N THR A 376 -27.34 3.74 -18.71
CA THR A 376 -26.35 3.49 -19.75
C THR A 376 -24.93 3.82 -19.27
N GLY A 377 -24.24 2.82 -18.71
CA GLY A 377 -22.79 2.83 -18.51
C GLY A 377 -22.37 2.65 -17.05
N CYS A 378 -21.76 1.50 -16.72
CA CYS A 378 -21.04 1.32 -15.47
C CYS A 378 -19.68 2.06 -15.49
N ILE A 379 -19.73 3.36 -15.67
CA ILE A 379 -18.77 4.28 -15.05
C ILE A 379 -19.61 4.86 -13.92
N ARG A 380 -19.35 4.44 -12.67
CA ARG A 380 -19.92 5.17 -11.54
C ARG A 380 -19.45 6.61 -11.75
N GLU A 381 -20.36 7.55 -12.03
CA GLU A 381 -19.99 8.95 -11.97
C GLU A 381 -19.34 9.16 -10.62
N TRP A 382 -18.19 9.84 -10.62
CA TRP A 382 -17.46 10.12 -9.39
C TRP A 382 -18.44 10.69 -8.38
N PRO A 383 -18.44 10.23 -7.12
CA PRO A 383 -19.29 10.86 -6.12
C PRO A 383 -18.98 12.35 -6.19
N GLN A 384 -19.99 13.13 -6.60
CA GLN A 384 -19.91 14.59 -6.57
C GLN A 384 -19.51 14.95 -5.15
N VAL A 385 -18.68 15.98 -4.97
CA VAL A 385 -18.28 16.48 -3.66
C VAL A 385 -19.56 16.80 -2.89
N GLN A 386 -20.04 15.84 -2.11
CA GLN A 386 -21.15 16.06 -1.22
C GLN A 386 -20.58 16.89 -0.08
N GLU A 387 -21.21 18.03 0.19
CA GLU A 387 -21.03 18.72 1.46
C GLU A 387 -21.10 17.66 2.55
N SER A 388 -20.05 17.62 3.38
CA SER A 388 -19.89 16.64 4.44
C SER A 388 -21.21 16.45 5.15
N THR A 389 -21.87 15.31 4.95
CA THR A 389 -22.90 14.87 5.87
C THR A 389 -22.17 14.76 7.20
N SER A 390 -22.48 15.70 8.11
CA SER A 390 -21.89 15.78 9.43
C SER A 390 -21.85 14.39 10.03
N ILE A 391 -20.64 13.83 10.16
CA ILE A 391 -20.43 12.55 10.80
C ILE A 391 -20.87 12.78 12.24
N ASN A 392 -21.97 12.15 12.66
CA ASN A 392 -22.40 12.17 14.06
C ASN A 392 -21.19 11.85 14.96
N ASP A 393 -20.99 12.66 16.00
CA ASP A 393 -19.87 12.66 16.97
C ASP A 393 -19.81 11.39 17.86
N GLY A 394 -19.93 10.20 17.26
CA GLY A 394 -19.51 8.95 17.89
C GLY A 394 -17.99 8.84 17.86
N ILE A 395 -17.39 8.29 18.91
CA ILE A 395 -15.95 8.03 18.97
C ILE A 395 -15.60 7.03 17.85
N ARG A 396 -15.05 7.54 16.75
CA ARG A 396 -14.47 6.70 15.69
C ARG A 396 -13.06 6.31 16.12
N HIS A 397 -12.83 5.03 16.38
CA HIS A 397 -11.47 4.57 16.64
C HIS A 397 -10.61 4.65 15.38
N HIS A 398 -9.38 5.10 15.54
CA HIS A 398 -8.45 5.29 14.43
C HIS A 398 -8.03 3.94 13.83
N ILE A 399 -7.87 3.87 12.51
CA ILE A 399 -7.31 2.68 11.84
C ILE A 399 -6.03 3.08 11.12
N SER A 400 -4.92 2.46 11.50
CA SER A 400 -3.62 2.57 10.84
C SER A 400 -3.39 1.37 9.93
N GLY A 401 -3.48 1.57 8.61
CA GLY A 401 -3.43 0.52 7.60
C GLY A 401 -2.00 0.16 7.16
N MET A 402 -1.71 -1.13 7.00
CA MET A 402 -0.43 -1.61 6.49
C MET A 402 -0.56 -3.00 5.87
N GLY A 403 0.39 -3.34 5.00
CA GLY A 403 0.48 -4.63 4.33
C GLY A 403 0.55 -4.48 2.81
N GLY A 404 1.75 -4.53 2.25
CA GLY A 404 1.93 -4.54 0.79
C GLY A 404 1.70 -3.21 0.08
N ILE A 405 1.82 -2.08 0.78
CA ILE A 405 1.81 -0.73 0.19
C ILE A 405 3.16 -0.48 -0.49
N GLU A 406 3.16 -0.30 -1.81
CA GLU A 406 4.35 0.02 -2.61
C GLU A 406 4.20 1.31 -3.43
N THR A 407 2.96 1.73 -3.70
CA THR A 407 2.64 2.93 -4.45
C THR A 407 1.63 3.80 -3.70
N TRP A 408 1.47 5.05 -4.14
CA TRP A 408 0.41 5.92 -3.64
C TRP A 408 -0.99 5.35 -3.91
N ARG A 409 -1.16 4.56 -4.97
CA ARG A 409 -2.44 3.90 -5.30
C ARG A 409 -2.78 2.84 -4.26
N ASP A 410 -1.80 2.03 -3.88
CA ASP A 410 -1.98 1.06 -2.81
C ASP A 410 -2.37 1.80 -1.52
N GLY A 411 -1.64 2.86 -1.15
CA GLY A 411 -1.98 3.67 0.03
C GLY A 411 -3.39 4.26 -0.03
N LEU A 412 -3.79 4.79 -1.20
CA LEU A 412 -5.13 5.31 -1.42
C LEU A 412 -6.21 4.23 -1.26
N GLU A 413 -5.99 2.99 -1.71
CA GLU A 413 -6.94 1.88 -1.49
C GLU A 413 -7.20 1.64 0.00
N PHE A 414 -6.16 1.67 0.84
CA PHE A 414 -6.31 1.57 2.30
C PHE A 414 -7.11 2.74 2.87
N ILE A 415 -6.82 3.98 2.42
CA ILE A 415 -7.55 5.18 2.85
C ILE A 415 -9.04 5.06 2.47
N LEU A 416 -9.33 4.71 1.22
CA LEU A 416 -10.69 4.52 0.71
C LEU A 416 -11.46 3.44 1.47
N LEU A 417 -10.77 2.42 2.00
CA LEU A 417 -11.37 1.37 2.84
C LEU A 417 -11.39 1.71 4.33
N GLY A 418 -10.93 2.89 4.74
CA GLY A 418 -11.17 3.45 6.08
C GLY A 418 -9.94 3.70 6.93
N ALA A 419 -8.72 3.46 6.43
CA ALA A 419 -7.50 3.79 7.17
C ALA A 419 -7.26 5.31 7.21
N GLY A 420 -6.95 5.86 8.38
CA GLY A 420 -6.62 7.29 8.58
C GLY A 420 -5.12 7.59 8.51
N SER A 421 -4.29 6.57 8.71
CA SER A 421 -2.83 6.62 8.54
C SER A 421 -2.32 5.31 7.95
N LEU A 422 -1.11 5.29 7.41
CA LEU A 422 -0.54 4.16 6.69
C LEU A 422 0.87 3.84 7.19
N GLN A 423 1.16 2.58 7.49
CA GLN A 423 2.52 2.14 7.84
C GLN A 423 3.16 1.30 6.73
N VAL A 424 4.45 1.52 6.45
CA VAL A 424 5.17 0.91 5.32
C VAL A 424 6.48 0.26 5.79
N THR A 425 6.78 -0.94 5.27
CA THR A 425 8.01 -1.69 5.58
C THR A 425 8.68 -2.26 4.34
N THR A 426 8.08 -3.27 3.68
CA THR A 426 8.76 -4.05 2.64
C THR A 426 9.14 -3.21 1.43
N ALA A 427 8.32 -2.22 1.05
CA ALA A 427 8.68 -1.28 -0.01
C ALA A 427 9.91 -0.45 0.34
N VAL A 428 10.08 -0.08 1.62
CA VAL A 428 11.28 0.63 2.10
C VAL A 428 12.49 -0.31 2.13
N MET A 429 12.33 -1.58 2.52
CA MET A 429 13.40 -2.58 2.43
C MET A 429 13.91 -2.77 0.99
N GLU A 430 13.02 -2.71 0.00
CA GLU A 430 13.39 -2.90 -1.41
C GLU A 430 13.89 -1.62 -2.08
N TYR A 431 13.24 -0.48 -1.83
CA TYR A 431 13.44 0.77 -2.60
C TYR A 431 14.07 1.91 -1.81
N GLY A 432 14.22 1.75 -0.50
CA GLY A 432 14.72 2.77 0.43
C GLY A 432 13.67 3.83 0.77
N TYR A 433 14.01 4.69 1.74
CA TYR A 433 13.10 5.73 2.25
C TYR A 433 12.61 6.74 1.21
N ARG A 434 13.38 6.96 0.13
CA ARG A 434 13.08 7.89 -0.97
C ARG A 434 11.74 7.67 -1.67
N ILE A 435 11.13 6.49 -1.47
CA ILE A 435 9.80 6.17 -2.01
C ILE A 435 8.73 7.15 -1.51
N ILE A 436 8.94 7.76 -0.33
CA ILE A 436 8.01 8.73 0.26
C ILE A 436 7.66 9.90 -0.67
N ASP A 437 8.62 10.40 -1.46
CA ASP A 437 8.38 11.44 -2.45
C ASP A 437 7.27 11.03 -3.42
N ASP A 438 7.32 9.78 -3.87
CA ASP A 438 6.41 9.21 -4.86
C ASP A 438 5.05 8.84 -4.23
N LEU A 439 5.04 8.46 -2.95
CA LEU A 439 3.80 8.24 -2.19
C LEU A 439 3.02 9.55 -1.98
N ILE A 440 3.71 10.60 -1.54
CA ILE A 440 3.12 11.93 -1.26
C ILE A 440 2.64 12.60 -2.54
N SER A 441 3.52 12.69 -3.55
CA SER A 441 3.20 13.40 -4.79
C SER A 441 2.05 12.74 -5.56
N GLY A 442 2.04 11.41 -5.63
CA GLY A 442 0.96 10.67 -6.30
C GLY A 442 -0.40 10.86 -5.64
N LEU A 443 -0.44 10.82 -4.31
CA LEU A 443 -1.66 11.09 -3.56
C LEU A 443 -2.16 12.52 -3.78
N LYS A 444 -1.27 13.53 -3.69
CA LYS A 444 -1.63 14.94 -3.94
C LYS A 444 -2.13 15.17 -5.36
N ILE A 445 -1.46 14.61 -6.36
CA ILE A 445 -1.86 14.75 -7.76
C ILE A 445 -3.24 14.13 -7.97
N TYR A 446 -3.47 12.92 -7.45
CA TYR A 446 -4.79 12.28 -7.53
C TYR A 446 -5.87 13.16 -6.91
N MET A 447 -5.64 13.69 -5.71
CA MET A 447 -6.59 14.56 -5.02
C MET A 447 -6.90 15.83 -5.81
N ALA A 448 -5.86 16.54 -6.28
CA ALA A 448 -6.01 17.75 -7.09
C ALA A 448 -6.83 17.49 -8.37
N GLN A 449 -6.53 16.40 -9.09
CA GLN A 449 -7.27 16.02 -10.30
C GLN A 449 -8.74 15.69 -10.06
N ARG A 450 -9.11 15.38 -8.82
CA ARG A 450 -10.45 15.01 -8.40
C ARG A 450 -11.16 16.09 -7.60
N GLY A 451 -10.50 17.24 -7.36
CA GLY A 451 -11.03 18.33 -6.56
C GLY A 451 -11.12 18.04 -5.06
N TYR A 452 -10.38 17.06 -4.54
CA TYR A 452 -10.27 16.83 -3.10
C TYR A 452 -9.22 17.77 -2.50
N THR A 453 -9.58 18.42 -1.40
CA THR A 453 -8.72 19.37 -0.68
C THR A 453 -8.16 18.80 0.62
N SER A 454 -8.77 17.73 1.16
CA SER A 454 -8.32 17.05 2.37
C SER A 454 -8.38 15.53 2.24
N VAL A 455 -7.35 14.82 2.73
CA VAL A 455 -7.34 13.34 2.80
C VAL A 455 -8.54 12.80 3.58
N SER A 456 -9.05 13.55 4.57
CA SER A 456 -10.22 13.17 5.36
C SER A 456 -11.46 12.87 4.52
N GLN A 457 -11.63 13.54 3.38
CA GLN A 457 -12.74 13.33 2.44
C GLN A 457 -12.71 11.94 1.78
N LEU A 458 -11.54 11.31 1.75
CA LEU A 458 -11.33 10.00 1.12
C LEU A 458 -11.45 8.84 2.11
N ILE A 459 -11.30 9.09 3.42
CA ILE A 459 -11.23 8.03 4.42
C ILE A 459 -12.57 7.28 4.50
N GLY A 460 -12.58 6.05 4.01
CA GLY A 460 -13.76 5.18 4.02
C GLY A 460 -14.73 5.42 2.87
N ALA A 461 -14.39 6.26 1.87
CA ALA A 461 -15.29 6.58 0.76
C ALA A 461 -15.70 5.36 -0.11
N ALA A 462 -15.01 4.22 0.04
CA ALA A 462 -15.33 2.97 -0.65
C ALA A 462 -15.91 1.87 0.26
N THR A 463 -16.10 2.09 1.57
CA THR A 463 -16.56 1.02 2.48
C THR A 463 -17.93 0.47 2.10
N ASP A 464 -18.85 1.33 1.65
CA ASP A 464 -20.21 0.94 1.26
C ASP A 464 -20.28 0.20 -0.08
N SER A 465 -19.15 0.13 -0.81
CA SER A 465 -19.07 -0.63 -2.06
C SER A 465 -18.89 -2.13 -1.85
N ILE A 466 -18.51 -2.55 -0.63
CA ILE A 466 -18.42 -3.96 -0.28
C ILE A 466 -19.77 -4.40 0.29
N LYS A 467 -20.40 -5.32 -0.43
CA LYS A 467 -21.77 -5.78 -0.19
C LYS A 467 -21.79 -7.26 0.13
N GLU A 468 -22.80 -7.69 0.88
CA GLU A 468 -23.06 -9.11 1.10
C GLU A 468 -23.47 -9.81 -0.21
N ASN A 469 -23.39 -11.14 -0.22
CA ASN A 469 -23.54 -11.92 -1.45
C ASN A 469 -24.89 -11.71 -2.18
N ASP A 470 -25.95 -11.51 -1.40
CA ASP A 470 -27.33 -11.30 -1.83
C ASP A 470 -27.61 -9.86 -2.27
N GLU A 471 -26.80 -8.89 -1.82
CA GLU A 471 -26.88 -7.48 -2.21
C GLU A 471 -26.19 -7.18 -3.56
N VAL A 472 -25.38 -8.11 -4.09
CA VAL A 472 -24.73 -7.94 -5.40
C VAL A 472 -25.72 -8.26 -6.52
N GLU A 473 -25.91 -7.30 -7.42
CA GLU A 473 -26.79 -7.42 -8.60
C GLU A 473 -26.32 -8.57 -9.54
N ARG A 474 -27.24 -9.44 -9.96
CA ARG A 474 -26.96 -10.70 -10.69
C ARG A 474 -27.75 -10.88 -11.98
N ASP A 475 -28.76 -10.06 -12.22
CA ASP A 475 -29.66 -10.14 -13.37
C ASP A 475 -29.05 -9.51 -14.63
N THR A 476 -27.92 -8.82 -14.51
CA THR A 476 -27.21 -8.25 -15.66
C THR A 476 -25.85 -8.90 -15.93
N ILE A 477 -25.29 -8.59 -17.10
CA ILE A 477 -24.03 -9.12 -17.61
C ILE A 477 -23.27 -8.02 -18.36
N VAL A 478 -21.94 -8.08 -18.30
CA VAL A 478 -21.02 -7.32 -19.16
C VAL A 478 -20.21 -8.28 -20.03
N PHE A 479 -20.19 -8.03 -21.34
CA PHE A 479 -19.44 -8.84 -22.30
C PHE A 479 -18.04 -8.26 -22.52
N PRO A 480 -17.04 -9.10 -22.83
CA PRO A 480 -15.72 -8.61 -23.22
C PRO A 480 -15.77 -8.00 -24.64
N ILE A 481 -15.20 -6.81 -24.80
CA ILE A 481 -14.99 -6.17 -26.10
C ILE A 481 -13.49 -6.27 -26.43
N ILE A 482 -13.18 -6.89 -27.56
CA ILE A 482 -11.81 -7.10 -28.02
C ILE A 482 -11.44 -6.01 -29.02
N ASP A 483 -10.53 -5.13 -28.62
CA ASP A 483 -9.88 -4.15 -29.47
C ASP A 483 -8.85 -4.86 -30.37
N GLN A 484 -9.16 -4.98 -31.66
CA GLN A 484 -8.32 -5.72 -32.61
C GLN A 484 -7.02 -4.97 -32.94
N ASP A 485 -7.00 -3.65 -32.80
CA ASP A 485 -5.81 -2.83 -33.07
C ASP A 485 -4.76 -2.99 -31.95
N LYS A 486 -5.22 -3.20 -30.71
CA LYS A 486 -4.35 -3.54 -29.57
C LYS A 486 -4.04 -5.03 -29.46
N CYS A 487 -4.82 -5.89 -30.10
CA CYS A 487 -4.68 -7.32 -29.99
C CYS A 487 -3.39 -7.80 -30.68
N ILE A 488 -2.49 -8.41 -29.92
CA ILE A 488 -1.24 -9.01 -30.46
C ILE A 488 -1.42 -10.45 -30.96
N GLY A 489 -2.66 -10.96 -31.02
CA GLY A 489 -2.96 -12.29 -31.52
C GLY A 489 -2.30 -13.44 -30.76
N CYS A 490 -2.13 -13.31 -29.44
CA CYS A 490 -1.45 -14.33 -28.62
C CYS A 490 -2.32 -15.55 -28.28
N GLY A 491 -3.65 -15.46 -28.44
CA GLY A 491 -4.59 -16.54 -28.11
C GLY A 491 -4.76 -16.85 -26.61
N ARG A 492 -4.06 -16.16 -25.69
CA ARG A 492 -4.12 -16.45 -24.24
C ARG A 492 -5.54 -16.34 -23.67
N CYS A 493 -6.29 -15.31 -24.06
CA CYS A 493 -7.69 -15.15 -23.65
C CYS A 493 -8.57 -16.30 -24.14
N TYR A 494 -8.36 -16.77 -25.36
CA TYR A 494 -9.04 -17.95 -25.90
C TYR A 494 -8.72 -19.21 -25.10
N ILE A 495 -7.44 -19.49 -24.83
CA ILE A 495 -7.02 -20.66 -24.02
C ILE A 495 -7.65 -20.60 -22.62
N SER A 496 -7.58 -19.45 -21.94
CA SER A 496 -8.20 -19.30 -20.62
C SER A 496 -9.72 -19.47 -20.65
N CYS A 497 -10.41 -18.99 -21.69
CA CYS A 497 -11.84 -19.21 -21.83
C CYS A 497 -12.19 -20.65 -22.18
N ARG A 498 -11.35 -21.32 -22.98
CA ARG A 498 -11.53 -22.72 -23.41
C ARG A 498 -11.34 -23.68 -22.23
N ASP A 499 -10.27 -23.52 -21.47
CA ASP A 499 -9.83 -24.52 -20.49
C ASP A 499 -10.23 -24.16 -19.05
N GLY A 500 -10.45 -22.87 -18.75
CA GLY A 500 -10.83 -22.36 -17.43
C GLY A 500 -12.09 -21.51 -17.41
N GLY A 501 -12.91 -21.58 -18.47
CA GLY A 501 -14.11 -20.76 -18.62
C GLY A 501 -15.22 -21.49 -19.38
N HIS A 502 -15.84 -20.78 -20.33
CA HIS A 502 -17.11 -21.18 -20.96
C HIS A 502 -17.01 -21.35 -22.49
N GLN A 503 -15.79 -21.55 -23.02
CA GLN A 503 -15.54 -21.81 -24.45
C GLN A 503 -16.23 -20.78 -25.37
N ALA A 504 -16.30 -19.53 -24.90
CA ALA A 504 -17.05 -18.44 -25.53
C ALA A 504 -16.20 -17.58 -26.48
N LEU A 505 -14.92 -17.90 -26.63
CA LEU A 505 -14.03 -17.23 -27.58
C LEU A 505 -13.67 -18.19 -28.71
N VAL A 506 -13.60 -17.66 -29.93
CA VAL A 506 -13.13 -18.38 -31.12
C VAL A 506 -11.83 -17.76 -31.56
N TYR A 507 -10.79 -18.57 -31.70
CA TYR A 507 -9.48 -18.14 -32.19
C TYR A 507 -9.30 -18.56 -33.65
N SER A 508 -8.93 -17.62 -34.51
CA SER A 508 -8.51 -17.88 -35.89
C SER A 508 -6.99 -17.95 -35.93
N GLU A 509 -6.44 -19.12 -36.26
CA GLU A 509 -4.99 -19.29 -36.43
C GLU A 509 -4.47 -18.52 -37.64
N GLU A 510 -5.21 -18.52 -38.74
CA GLU A 510 -4.87 -17.84 -39.99
C GLU A 510 -4.66 -16.33 -39.78
N ASN A 511 -5.61 -15.66 -39.11
CA ASN A 511 -5.57 -14.22 -38.90
C ASN A 511 -5.06 -13.83 -37.51
N ARG A 512 -4.62 -14.80 -36.69
CA ARG A 512 -4.24 -14.63 -35.29
C ARG A 512 -5.17 -13.70 -34.50
N SER A 513 -6.48 -13.87 -34.66
CA SER A 513 -7.49 -13.00 -34.05
C SER A 513 -8.44 -13.79 -33.16
N VAL A 514 -9.02 -13.10 -32.17
CA VAL A 514 -9.99 -13.68 -31.25
C VAL A 514 -11.31 -12.96 -31.42
N ARG A 515 -12.39 -13.73 -31.54
CA ARG A 515 -13.76 -13.22 -31.60
C ARG A 515 -14.62 -13.81 -30.48
N LEU A 516 -15.56 -13.02 -30.00
CA LEU A 516 -16.52 -13.45 -28.99
C LEU A 516 -17.69 -14.19 -29.65
N ASN A 517 -18.04 -15.36 -29.12
CA ASN A 517 -19.35 -15.97 -29.29
C ASN A 517 -20.24 -15.55 -28.11
N GLY A 518 -21.06 -14.53 -28.33
CA GLY A 518 -21.92 -13.97 -27.29
C GLY A 518 -22.89 -14.97 -26.68
N GLY A 519 -23.37 -15.95 -27.46
CA GLY A 519 -24.31 -16.98 -26.99
C GLY A 519 -23.74 -17.96 -25.97
N LYS A 520 -22.42 -18.03 -25.82
CA LYS A 520 -21.74 -18.85 -24.80
C LYS A 520 -21.15 -18.04 -23.65
N CYS A 521 -21.05 -16.72 -23.80
CA CYS A 521 -20.33 -15.90 -22.85
C CYS A 521 -21.17 -15.60 -21.61
N VAL A 522 -20.62 -15.87 -20.43
CA VAL A 522 -21.28 -15.56 -19.14
C VAL A 522 -20.74 -14.29 -18.48
N GLY A 523 -19.85 -13.57 -19.16
CA GLY A 523 -19.32 -12.29 -18.67
C GLY A 523 -18.37 -12.40 -17.47
N CYS A 524 -17.69 -13.54 -17.27
CA CYS A 524 -16.76 -13.71 -16.13
C CYS A 524 -15.51 -12.82 -16.20
N GLN A 525 -15.24 -12.20 -17.36
CA GLN A 525 -14.11 -11.28 -17.61
C GLN A 525 -12.70 -11.87 -17.39
N LEU A 526 -12.55 -13.19 -17.17
CA LEU A 526 -11.25 -13.85 -17.07
C LEU A 526 -10.35 -13.54 -18.28
N CYS A 527 -10.93 -13.48 -19.48
CA CYS A 527 -10.23 -13.12 -20.71
C CYS A 527 -9.56 -11.74 -20.65
N SER A 528 -10.19 -10.75 -20.00
CA SER A 528 -9.63 -9.42 -19.80
C SER A 528 -8.45 -9.46 -18.83
N LEU A 529 -8.58 -10.18 -17.72
CA LEU A 529 -7.53 -10.31 -16.70
C LEU A 529 -6.26 -11.00 -17.21
N VAL A 530 -6.38 -11.98 -18.11
CA VAL A 530 -5.21 -12.68 -18.67
C VAL A 530 -4.60 -11.97 -19.88
N CYS A 531 -5.26 -10.93 -20.42
CA CYS A 531 -4.78 -10.21 -21.59
C CYS A 531 -3.52 -9.42 -21.25
N PRO A 532 -2.34 -9.74 -21.84
CA PRO A 532 -1.08 -9.12 -21.44
C PRO A 532 -0.93 -7.65 -21.88
N VAL A 533 -1.78 -7.20 -22.81
CA VAL A 533 -1.68 -5.87 -23.43
C VAL A 533 -2.94 -5.01 -23.18
N GLY A 534 -3.89 -5.50 -22.39
CA GLY A 534 -5.12 -4.77 -22.07
C GLY A 534 -6.02 -4.51 -23.29
N ALA A 535 -5.99 -5.37 -24.30
CA ALA A 535 -6.81 -5.26 -25.51
C ALA A 535 -8.29 -5.64 -25.31
N ILE A 536 -8.69 -6.05 -24.10
CA ILE A 536 -10.05 -6.49 -23.82
C ILE A 536 -10.66 -5.61 -22.73
N SER A 537 -11.69 -4.84 -23.09
CA SER A 537 -12.48 -3.99 -22.20
C SER A 537 -13.86 -4.60 -21.93
N GLN A 538 -14.66 -3.91 -21.11
CA GLN A 538 -16.03 -4.33 -20.79
C GLN A 538 -17.04 -3.58 -21.66
N SER A 539 -18.08 -4.27 -22.11
CA SER A 539 -19.23 -3.65 -22.77
C SER A 539 -20.08 -2.85 -21.79
N LYS A 540 -21.09 -2.15 -22.33
CA LYS A 540 -22.23 -1.73 -21.52
C LYS A 540 -22.86 -2.96 -20.85
N ARG A 541 -23.36 -2.76 -19.64
CA ARG A 541 -24.12 -3.75 -18.89
C ARG A 541 -25.47 -3.95 -19.56
N VAL A 542 -25.90 -5.19 -19.71
CA VAL A 542 -27.18 -5.56 -20.31
C VAL A 542 -27.88 -6.60 -19.45
N VAL A 543 -29.21 -6.66 -19.50
CA VAL A 543 -29.99 -7.67 -18.78
C VAL A 543 -29.70 -9.06 -19.35
N ARG A 544 -29.55 -10.06 -18.48
CA ARG A 544 -29.42 -11.46 -18.89
C ARG A 544 -30.72 -11.90 -19.54
N THR A 545 -30.66 -12.26 -20.81
CA THR A 545 -31.74 -13.00 -21.46
C THR A 545 -31.73 -14.44 -20.95
N LYS A 546 -32.85 -14.89 -20.38
CA LYS A 546 -33.03 -16.26 -19.88
C LYS A 546 -32.88 -17.31 -20.96
#